data_AF-A0A1J5MNW6-F1
#
_entry.id   AF-A0A1J5MNW6-F1
#
_cell.length_a   1.000
_cell.length_b   1.000
_cell.length_c   1.000
_cell.angle_alpha   90.00
_cell.angle_beta   90.00
_cell.angle_gamma   90.00
#
_symmetry.space_group_name_H-M   'P 1'
#
loop_
_entity.id
_entity.type
_entity.pdbx_description
1 polymer ?
#
loop_
_entity_poly.entity_id
_entity_poly.type
_entity_poly.pdbx_seq_one_letter_code
_entity_poly.pdbx_strand_id
1 'polypeptide(L)'
;MTRLLPIILVGLLLGCNEEPINSIQHAAYHSTQLPPQYPLGQAPAIEYLTTNQVYNPESVIPPQCYTKTEGENNPCYACHQSYPNANKRSNMMSDGGLQGNYEFSDVGSTNNWKNLFVDRTHLIKSITDDNIMQWTATDNYQPFINKMKNNKQWRGEFTPINNLANAQAAFDKLGIANDGSHWIAFNYKPFPSTFWPTNGSTGDAMIRLDKTFRERHGQYSHDVYFANLALVELTVKALKSVTVPPISEITIGDDLNGNGKIDARITRVVARERYVGDATNTSLAPMLYPQGTEFLHTVRYLGVDNNGAIFNAKRMKEVRYMKKHKFKHRNSLKSAYMREDKEKLAESLPKTVYLGDRGIDNGFGWTINAYIEDKQGELRQQHHQELAFCNGCHKTIGSTIDQTFSFPRKIAGAAGWGYINLKNQRDVATLNTDEGEFLTYFKRVGGGDEFRQNQEMLDKWFLANGDVNEEKVKGVDNLYQLIMPSKSRALALNKAYLTIVKEQSYIFGRDATLSKAKNVLQTVNTQQPPLKPEHQYQWDIRLDWPSTLSDNEQGGSK
;
A
#
# COMPACT_ATOMS: atom_id res chain seq x y z
N MET A 1 -15.18 -35.69 -61.15
CA MET A 1 -14.52 -36.90 -61.65
C MET A 1 -13.07 -36.58 -61.96
N THR A 2 -12.15 -37.35 -61.36
CA THR A 2 -10.77 -37.67 -61.81
C THR A 2 -9.81 -36.51 -62.17
N ARG A 3 -8.86 -36.14 -61.31
CA ARG A 3 -7.53 -36.77 -61.05
C ARG A 3 -6.49 -36.43 -62.14
N LEU A 4 -5.39 -35.78 -61.76
CA LEU A 4 -4.00 -36.34 -61.75
C LEU A 4 -2.92 -35.25 -61.65
N LEU A 5 -2.05 -35.40 -60.64
CA LEU A 5 -0.66 -34.91 -60.61
C LEU A 5 0.19 -35.71 -61.62
N PRO A 6 1.32 -35.18 -62.12
CA PRO A 6 2.63 -35.68 -61.63
C PRO A 6 3.74 -34.60 -61.55
N ILE A 7 4.54 -34.60 -60.48
CA ILE A 7 5.96 -35.08 -60.39
C ILE A 7 6.96 -34.25 -61.22
N ILE A 8 7.81 -33.48 -60.52
CA ILE A 8 9.02 -32.85 -61.07
C ILE A 8 10.25 -33.61 -60.60
N LEU A 9 11.11 -33.86 -61.58
CA LEU A 9 12.37 -34.62 -61.57
C LEU A 9 13.56 -33.75 -61.13
N VAL A 10 14.50 -34.38 -60.44
CA VAL A 10 15.80 -33.85 -60.00
C VAL A 10 16.78 -33.68 -61.18
N GLY A 11 17.62 -32.63 -61.15
CA GLY A 11 18.78 -32.51 -62.04
C GLY A 11 19.62 -31.24 -61.81
N LEU A 12 20.68 -31.37 -61.02
CA LEU A 12 21.81 -30.44 -60.89
C LEU A 12 22.66 -30.43 -62.18
N LEU A 13 23.05 -29.26 -62.68
CA LEU A 13 24.35 -29.05 -63.37
C LEU A 13 24.85 -27.60 -63.19
N LEU A 14 26.18 -27.51 -63.09
CA LEU A 14 27.05 -26.42 -62.65
C LEU A 14 27.30 -25.33 -63.71
N GLY A 15 27.75 -24.14 -63.25
CA GLY A 15 28.50 -23.18 -64.08
C GLY A 15 28.72 -21.80 -63.42
N CYS A 16 29.94 -21.53 -62.97
CA CYS A 16 30.48 -20.25 -62.45
C CYS A 16 30.52 -19.16 -63.56
N ASN A 17 30.61 -17.83 -63.35
CA ASN A 17 31.53 -17.05 -62.50
C ASN A 17 31.06 -15.57 -62.34
N GLU A 18 31.32 -15.02 -61.15
CA GLU A 18 31.81 -13.68 -60.74
C GLU A 18 31.32 -12.33 -61.33
N GLU A 19 30.73 -11.46 -60.47
CA GLU A 19 31.40 -10.25 -59.89
C GLU A 19 30.64 -9.72 -58.63
N PRO A 20 31.30 -8.99 -57.71
CA PRO A 20 30.89 -8.92 -56.30
C PRO A 20 30.03 -7.70 -55.94
N ILE A 21 28.93 -7.94 -55.23
CA ILE A 21 28.14 -6.89 -54.55
C ILE A 21 28.49 -6.93 -53.06
N ASN A 22 29.06 -5.82 -52.57
CA ASN A 22 29.30 -5.54 -51.16
C ASN A 22 28.00 -5.73 -50.35
N SER A 23 27.94 -6.79 -49.55
CA SER A 23 26.91 -6.98 -48.53
C SER A 23 27.46 -6.62 -47.15
N ILE A 24 26.73 -5.72 -46.50
CA ILE A 24 26.94 -5.28 -45.12
C ILE A 24 26.80 -6.51 -44.22
N GLN A 25 27.88 -6.88 -43.54
CA GLN A 25 27.88 -7.92 -42.52
C GLN A 25 26.98 -7.49 -41.35
N HIS A 26 25.82 -8.12 -41.22
CA HIS A 26 25.19 -8.26 -39.91
C HIS A 26 26.07 -9.18 -39.06
N ALA A 27 26.86 -8.59 -38.17
CA ALA A 27 27.54 -9.32 -37.12
C ALA A 27 26.48 -9.90 -36.16
N ALA A 28 26.11 -11.16 -36.40
CA ALA A 28 25.43 -11.98 -35.41
C ALA A 28 26.42 -12.21 -34.26
N TYR A 29 26.28 -11.46 -33.17
CA TYR A 29 26.90 -11.80 -31.89
C TYR A 29 26.20 -13.05 -31.33
N HIS A 30 26.64 -14.22 -31.78
CA HIS A 30 26.42 -15.46 -31.03
C HIS A 30 27.34 -15.44 -29.82
N SER A 31 26.86 -14.87 -28.72
CA SER A 31 27.39 -15.19 -27.39
C SER A 31 26.97 -16.62 -27.05
N THR A 32 27.91 -17.56 -27.16
CA THR A 32 27.75 -18.97 -26.80
C THR A 32 28.08 -19.25 -25.33
N GLN A 33 28.01 -18.24 -24.46
CA GLN A 33 28.03 -18.48 -23.02
C GLN A 33 26.60 -18.71 -22.53
N LEU A 34 26.31 -19.95 -22.14
CA LEU A 34 25.14 -20.26 -21.31
C LEU A 34 25.16 -19.30 -20.11
N PRO A 35 24.02 -18.66 -19.76
CA PRO A 35 23.96 -17.83 -18.57
C PRO A 35 24.43 -18.65 -17.35
N PRO A 36 25.18 -18.03 -16.42
CA PRO A 36 25.68 -18.73 -15.24
C PRO A 36 24.53 -19.45 -14.53
N GLN A 37 24.63 -20.78 -14.41
CA GLN A 37 23.65 -21.57 -13.68
C GLN A 37 23.90 -21.39 -12.17
N TYR A 38 23.12 -20.51 -11.55
CA TYR A 38 23.08 -20.41 -10.11
C TYR A 38 22.12 -21.47 -9.54
N PRO A 39 22.46 -22.09 -8.39
CA PRO A 39 21.47 -22.82 -7.61
C PRO A 39 20.25 -21.94 -7.31
N LEU A 40 19.05 -22.54 -7.26
CA LEU A 40 17.84 -21.82 -6.89
C LEU A 40 18.05 -21.12 -5.55
N GLY A 41 17.83 -19.82 -5.52
CA GLY A 41 18.06 -19.00 -4.34
C GLY A 41 19.50 -18.51 -4.14
N GLN A 42 20.42 -18.66 -5.08
CA GLN A 42 21.78 -18.10 -4.96
C GLN A 42 22.13 -17.04 -6.00
N ALA A 43 21.28 -16.85 -7.02
CA ALA A 43 21.49 -15.80 -8.01
C ALA A 43 21.22 -14.39 -7.43
N PRO A 44 21.90 -13.35 -7.93
CA PRO A 44 21.48 -11.97 -7.72
C PRO A 44 20.05 -11.75 -8.21
N ALA A 45 19.30 -10.85 -7.57
CA ALA A 45 17.90 -10.60 -7.91
C ALA A 45 17.68 -10.24 -9.38
N ILE A 46 18.60 -9.47 -9.98
CA ILE A 46 18.52 -9.06 -11.38
C ILE A 46 18.44 -10.25 -12.34
N GLU A 47 19.06 -11.39 -12.01
CA GLU A 47 19.04 -12.60 -12.85
C GLU A 47 17.63 -13.18 -12.96
N TYR A 48 16.89 -13.23 -11.84
CA TYR A 48 15.49 -13.67 -11.84
C TYR A 48 14.59 -12.73 -12.64
N LEU A 49 14.89 -11.42 -12.61
CA LEU A 49 14.13 -10.40 -13.32
C LEU A 49 14.39 -10.45 -14.84
N THR A 50 15.64 -10.65 -15.27
CA THR A 50 16.01 -10.67 -16.70
C THR A 50 15.62 -11.98 -17.39
N THR A 51 15.74 -13.11 -16.69
CA THR A 51 15.34 -14.44 -17.20
C THR A 51 13.86 -14.75 -17.01
N ASN A 52 13.13 -13.87 -16.31
CA ASN A 52 11.74 -14.05 -15.93
C ASN A 52 11.49 -15.33 -15.10
N GLN A 53 12.53 -15.85 -14.42
CA GLN A 53 12.41 -16.98 -13.50
C GLN A 53 11.74 -16.54 -12.21
N VAL A 54 10.67 -17.23 -11.80
CA VAL A 54 9.97 -16.94 -10.54
C VAL A 54 10.84 -17.35 -9.36
N TYR A 55 11.19 -16.37 -8.51
CA TYR A 55 11.97 -16.59 -7.30
C TYR A 55 11.09 -17.00 -6.11
N ASN A 56 10.04 -16.21 -5.81
CA ASN A 56 9.12 -16.47 -4.71
C ASN A 56 7.69 -16.63 -5.26
N PRO A 57 7.24 -17.87 -5.51
CA PRO A 57 5.90 -18.13 -6.04
C PRO A 57 4.78 -17.82 -5.03
N GLU A 58 5.10 -17.71 -3.74
CA GLU A 58 4.17 -17.31 -2.67
C GLU A 58 4.50 -15.92 -2.10
N SER A 59 4.93 -15.00 -2.96
CA SER A 59 5.22 -13.60 -2.60
C SER A 59 4.02 -12.83 -2.01
N VAL A 60 2.81 -13.41 -2.07
CA VAL A 60 1.63 -12.92 -1.36
C VAL A 60 1.69 -13.15 0.15
N ILE A 61 2.57 -14.02 0.65
CA ILE A 61 2.84 -14.18 2.08
C ILE A 61 3.90 -13.16 2.48
N PRO A 62 3.53 -12.03 3.11
CA PRO A 62 4.48 -10.96 3.40
C PRO A 62 5.48 -11.37 4.49
N PRO A 63 6.64 -10.69 4.60
CA PRO A 63 7.70 -11.05 5.54
C PRO A 63 7.25 -11.11 7.01
N GLN A 64 6.25 -10.31 7.37
CA GLN A 64 5.65 -10.23 8.70
C GLN A 64 5.05 -11.57 9.15
N CYS A 65 4.56 -12.41 8.23
CA CYS A 65 3.97 -13.71 8.56
C CYS A 65 4.99 -14.72 9.13
N TYR A 66 6.29 -14.47 8.92
CA TYR A 66 7.38 -15.29 9.44
C TYR A 66 7.89 -14.82 10.80
N THR A 67 7.22 -13.90 11.48
CA THR A 67 7.62 -13.49 12.83
C THR A 67 7.72 -14.70 13.78
N LYS A 68 8.71 -14.69 14.66
CA LYS A 68 8.73 -15.57 15.82
C LYS A 68 7.81 -14.95 16.86
N THR A 69 6.68 -15.59 17.12
CA THR A 69 5.68 -15.13 18.12
C THR A 69 6.05 -15.55 19.54
N GLU A 70 6.82 -16.63 19.71
CA GLU A 70 7.14 -17.23 21.01
C GLU A 70 5.89 -17.66 21.81
N GLY A 71 4.76 -17.85 21.12
CA GLY A 71 3.47 -18.19 21.73
C GLY A 71 2.68 -17.01 22.29
N GLU A 72 3.29 -15.81 22.36
CA GLU A 72 2.78 -14.68 23.15
C GLU A 72 2.73 -13.35 22.39
N ASN A 73 3.74 -13.08 21.57
CA ASN A 73 3.88 -11.83 20.82
C ASN A 73 3.08 -11.91 19.51
N ASN A 74 1.93 -11.25 19.45
CA ASN A 74 1.00 -11.31 18.32
C ASN A 74 1.00 -10.00 17.52
N PRO A 75 1.73 -9.90 16.40
CA PRO A 75 1.50 -8.85 15.40
C PRO A 75 0.45 -9.26 14.34
N CYS A 76 0.12 -10.55 14.25
CA CYS A 76 -0.77 -11.13 13.24
C CYS A 76 -2.21 -10.59 13.33
N TYR A 77 -2.67 -10.20 14.51
CA TYR A 77 -4.03 -9.70 14.71
C TYR A 77 -4.33 -8.44 13.89
N ALA A 78 -3.34 -7.59 13.57
CA ALA A 78 -3.60 -6.41 12.74
C ALA A 78 -3.99 -6.80 11.29
N CYS A 79 -3.66 -8.01 10.84
CA CYS A 79 -3.92 -8.49 9.50
C CYS A 79 -5.09 -9.50 9.45
N HIS A 80 -5.04 -10.51 10.31
CA HIS A 80 -5.95 -11.67 10.31
C HIS A 80 -7.10 -11.47 11.28
N GLN A 81 -8.33 -11.35 10.75
CA GLN A 81 -9.52 -11.02 11.52
C GLN A 81 -10.73 -11.79 11.02
N SER A 82 -11.57 -12.23 11.96
CA SER A 82 -12.86 -12.87 11.70
C SER A 82 -13.95 -12.11 12.40
N TYR A 83 -14.89 -11.54 11.65
CA TYR A 83 -15.95 -10.71 12.22
C TYR A 83 -17.26 -11.51 12.38
N PRO A 84 -17.93 -11.45 13.55
CA PRO A 84 -19.20 -12.17 13.78
C PRO A 84 -20.31 -11.82 12.78
N ASN A 85 -20.28 -10.59 12.25
CA ASN A 85 -21.21 -10.11 11.21
C ASN A 85 -20.51 -10.00 9.85
N ALA A 86 -19.67 -10.96 9.47
CA ALA A 86 -18.95 -10.96 8.19
C ALA A 86 -19.89 -10.74 7.00
N ASN A 87 -21.12 -11.26 7.07
CA ASN A 87 -22.13 -11.03 6.05
C ASN A 87 -22.42 -9.54 5.80
N LYS A 88 -22.32 -8.67 6.82
CA LYS A 88 -22.54 -7.21 6.74
C LYS A 88 -21.30 -6.40 6.31
N ARG A 89 -20.13 -7.03 6.15
CA ARG A 89 -18.88 -6.37 5.73
C ARG A 89 -18.63 -6.56 4.23
N SER A 90 -17.79 -5.70 3.64
CA SER A 90 -17.30 -5.88 2.27
C SER A 90 -16.24 -6.97 2.18
N ASN A 91 -15.36 -7.04 3.19
CA ASN A 91 -14.43 -8.14 3.39
C ASN A 91 -15.10 -9.25 4.21
N MET A 92 -15.18 -10.44 3.62
CA MET A 92 -15.78 -11.63 4.23
C MET A 92 -14.75 -12.74 4.48
N MET A 93 -13.46 -12.45 4.28
CA MET A 93 -12.39 -13.33 4.70
C MET A 93 -12.54 -13.58 6.20
N SER A 94 -12.53 -14.85 6.60
CA SER A 94 -12.64 -15.26 8.01
C SER A 94 -11.36 -15.98 8.40
N ASP A 95 -10.27 -15.22 8.44
CA ASP A 95 -8.91 -15.74 8.62
C ASP A 95 -8.35 -15.50 10.03
N GLY A 96 -9.17 -15.04 10.98
CA GLY A 96 -8.72 -14.80 12.37
C GLY A 96 -8.11 -16.04 13.04
N GLY A 97 -8.52 -17.25 12.63
CA GLY A 97 -7.91 -18.50 13.09
C GLY A 97 -6.42 -18.65 12.74
N LEU A 98 -5.93 -17.95 11.71
CA LEU A 98 -4.51 -17.94 11.33
C LEU A 98 -3.62 -17.27 12.37
N GLN A 99 -4.19 -16.56 13.35
CA GLN A 99 -3.43 -16.13 14.53
C GLN A 99 -2.97 -17.34 15.36
N GLY A 100 -3.75 -18.42 15.41
CA GLY A 100 -3.45 -19.62 16.19
C GLY A 100 -2.94 -20.81 15.39
N ASN A 101 -2.96 -20.74 14.06
CA ASN A 101 -2.63 -21.86 13.17
C ASN A 101 -1.79 -21.42 11.96
N TYR A 102 -0.70 -22.12 11.69
CA TYR A 102 0.10 -21.91 10.48
C TYR A 102 -0.42 -22.76 9.33
N GLU A 103 -1.16 -22.14 8.41
CA GLU A 103 -1.67 -22.77 7.20
C GLU A 103 -0.83 -22.40 5.97
N PHE A 104 0.49 -22.57 6.09
CA PHE A 104 1.44 -22.37 5.00
C PHE A 104 1.47 -23.59 4.08
N SER A 105 1.64 -23.38 2.78
CA SER A 105 1.98 -24.48 1.87
C SER A 105 3.42 -24.96 2.13
N ASP A 106 3.80 -26.10 1.55
CA ASP A 106 5.19 -26.57 1.59
C ASP A 106 6.17 -25.51 1.07
N VAL A 107 5.77 -24.77 0.02
CA VAL A 107 6.61 -23.70 -0.56
C VAL A 107 6.69 -22.50 0.36
N GLY A 108 5.55 -22.09 0.93
CA GLY A 108 5.45 -20.96 1.83
C GLY A 108 6.13 -21.20 3.16
N SER A 109 6.24 -22.46 3.60
CA SER A 109 6.89 -22.82 4.85
C SER A 109 8.34 -22.32 4.92
N THR A 110 9.00 -22.13 3.77
CA THR A 110 10.33 -21.53 3.68
C THR A 110 10.25 -20.02 3.46
N ASN A 111 10.95 -19.27 4.31
CA ASN A 111 11.01 -17.82 4.20
C ASN A 111 11.93 -17.38 3.06
N ASN A 112 11.32 -16.88 1.98
CA ASN A 112 12.05 -16.42 0.79
C ASN A 112 12.53 -14.95 0.88
N TRP A 113 12.22 -14.24 1.97
CA TRP A 113 12.56 -12.82 2.16
C TRP A 113 13.99 -12.61 2.66
N LYS A 114 14.97 -12.93 1.79
CA LYS A 114 16.41 -12.90 2.15
C LYS A 114 16.90 -11.56 2.68
N ASN A 115 16.32 -10.44 2.25
CA ASN A 115 16.75 -9.12 2.72
C ASN A 115 16.60 -8.96 4.24
N LEU A 116 15.72 -9.73 4.89
CA LEU A 116 15.63 -9.77 6.37
C LEU A 116 16.90 -10.31 7.05
N PHE A 117 17.70 -11.11 6.34
CA PHE A 117 18.86 -11.82 6.89
C PHE A 117 20.21 -11.22 6.44
N VAL A 118 20.19 -10.07 5.76
CA VAL A 118 21.40 -9.34 5.35
C VAL A 118 21.79 -8.35 6.45
N ASP A 119 23.06 -8.40 6.88
CA ASP A 119 23.62 -7.35 7.74
C ASP A 119 24.14 -6.22 6.86
N ARG A 120 23.52 -5.04 6.97
CA ARG A 120 23.85 -3.88 6.15
C ARG A 120 24.75 -2.90 6.88
N THR A 121 25.09 -3.12 8.16
CA THR A 121 25.89 -2.19 8.97
C THR A 121 27.26 -1.90 8.36
N HIS A 122 27.91 -2.89 7.75
CA HIS A 122 29.18 -2.70 7.05
C HIS A 122 28.99 -2.01 5.69
N LEU A 123 27.91 -2.33 4.97
CA LEU A 123 27.62 -1.77 3.65
C LEU A 123 27.31 -0.27 3.72
N ILE A 124 26.63 0.17 4.77
CA ILE A 124 26.23 1.58 4.90
C ILE A 124 27.37 2.51 5.37
N LYS A 125 28.48 1.96 5.90
CA LYS A 125 29.64 2.75 6.37
C LYS A 125 30.31 3.54 5.24
N SER A 126 30.26 3.03 4.02
CA SER A 126 30.83 3.70 2.83
C SER A 126 29.95 4.84 2.31
N ILE A 127 28.70 4.95 2.78
CA ILE A 127 27.75 5.98 2.35
C ILE A 127 27.77 7.09 3.40
N THR A 128 28.27 8.27 3.04
CA THR A 128 28.28 9.43 3.95
C THR A 128 26.87 9.96 4.20
N ASP A 129 26.70 10.69 5.31
CA ASP A 129 25.43 11.35 5.63
C ASP A 129 25.07 12.39 4.57
N ASP A 130 26.04 13.19 4.10
CA ASP A 130 25.81 14.19 3.05
C ASP A 130 25.34 13.56 1.74
N ASN A 131 25.96 12.44 1.33
CA ASN A 131 25.57 11.73 0.11
C ASN A 131 24.13 11.21 0.20
N ILE A 132 23.74 10.62 1.33
CA ILE A 132 22.36 10.12 1.47
C ILE A 132 21.35 11.27 1.62
N MET A 133 21.69 12.37 2.29
CA MET A 133 20.83 13.55 2.35
C MET A 133 20.61 14.15 0.95
N GLN A 134 21.66 14.29 0.14
CA GLN A 134 21.55 14.74 -1.25
C GLN A 134 20.72 13.77 -2.10
N TRP A 135 20.94 12.45 -1.93
CA TRP A 135 20.15 11.42 -2.62
C TRP A 135 18.66 11.58 -2.35
N THR A 136 18.27 11.71 -1.08
CA THR A 136 16.85 11.83 -0.67
C THR A 136 16.20 13.18 -1.02
N ALA A 137 17.01 14.23 -1.19
CA ALA A 137 16.53 15.55 -1.63
C ALA A 137 16.22 15.64 -3.14
N THR A 138 16.56 14.61 -3.92
CA THR A 138 16.39 14.60 -5.38
C THR A 138 14.98 14.14 -5.79
N ASP A 139 14.33 14.88 -6.67
CA ASP A 139 13.04 14.47 -7.26
C ASP A 139 13.25 13.40 -8.35
N ASN A 140 12.67 12.22 -8.16
CA ASN A 140 12.63 11.14 -9.14
C ASN A 140 11.23 10.87 -9.72
N TYR A 141 10.21 11.63 -9.28
CA TYR A 141 8.83 11.50 -9.70
C TYR A 141 8.54 12.32 -10.96
N GLN A 142 8.87 13.62 -10.97
CA GLN A 142 8.58 14.45 -12.14
C GLN A 142 9.30 13.98 -13.42
N PRO A 143 10.59 13.57 -13.38
CA PRO A 143 11.26 12.99 -14.53
C PRO A 143 10.56 11.71 -15.02
N PHE A 144 10.12 10.86 -14.09
CA PHE A 144 9.37 9.65 -14.41
C PHE A 144 8.04 9.96 -15.10
N ILE A 145 7.25 10.90 -14.56
CA ILE A 145 5.99 11.33 -15.18
C ILE A 145 6.22 11.86 -16.59
N ASN A 146 7.28 12.65 -16.81
CA ASN A 146 7.64 13.16 -18.14
C ASN A 146 7.98 12.02 -19.12
N LYS A 147 8.74 11.02 -18.67
CA LYS A 147 9.08 9.81 -19.46
C LYS A 147 7.82 9.04 -19.84
N MET A 148 6.91 8.82 -18.88
CA MET A 148 5.66 8.09 -19.08
C MET A 148 4.70 8.81 -20.02
N LYS A 149 4.54 10.13 -19.86
CA LYS A 149 3.72 10.97 -20.74
C LYS A 149 4.14 10.87 -22.20
N ASN A 150 5.45 10.72 -22.45
CA ASN A 150 6.03 10.63 -23.79
C ASN A 150 6.06 9.19 -24.33
N ASN A 151 5.73 8.18 -23.52
CA ASN A 151 5.73 6.79 -23.95
C ASN A 151 4.43 6.44 -24.70
N LYS A 152 4.48 6.51 -26.04
CA LYS A 152 3.35 6.17 -26.93
C LYS A 152 2.91 4.69 -26.84
N GLN A 153 3.75 3.82 -26.30
CA GLN A 153 3.45 2.40 -26.13
C GLN A 153 2.79 2.10 -24.79
N TRP A 154 2.79 3.03 -23.83
CA TRP A 154 2.18 2.83 -22.53
C TRP A 154 0.69 2.49 -22.66
N ARG A 155 0.25 1.43 -21.98
CA ARG A 155 -1.16 1.00 -21.93
C ARG A 155 -1.77 1.08 -20.54
N GLY A 156 -0.98 1.45 -19.53
CA GLY A 156 -1.44 1.63 -18.16
C GLY A 156 -2.16 2.95 -17.93
N GLU A 157 -2.76 3.09 -16.75
CA GLU A 157 -3.33 4.36 -16.31
C GLU A 157 -2.22 5.41 -16.13
N PHE A 158 -2.50 6.65 -16.52
CA PHE A 158 -1.59 7.78 -16.37
C PHE A 158 -2.33 8.93 -15.69
N THR A 159 -2.08 9.08 -14.38
CA THR A 159 -2.85 9.99 -13.51
C THR A 159 -1.93 10.80 -12.59
N PRO A 160 -0.98 11.57 -13.15
CA PRO A 160 0.03 12.27 -12.36
C PRO A 160 -0.55 13.36 -11.48
N ILE A 161 0.22 13.74 -10.46
CA ILE A 161 0.03 14.97 -9.67
C ILE A 161 1.27 15.83 -9.85
N ASN A 162 1.14 17.02 -10.41
CA ASN A 162 2.29 17.91 -10.60
C ASN A 162 2.92 18.29 -9.25
N ASN A 163 4.25 18.42 -9.24
CA ASN A 163 5.04 18.78 -8.05
C ASN A 163 4.93 17.80 -6.86
N LEU A 164 4.48 16.56 -7.07
CA LEU A 164 4.20 15.65 -5.96
C LEU A 164 5.41 15.39 -5.03
N ALA A 165 6.64 15.46 -5.56
CA ALA A 165 7.85 15.39 -4.74
C ALA A 165 7.90 16.48 -3.65
N ASN A 166 7.34 17.67 -3.91
CA ASN A 166 7.15 18.75 -2.95
C ASN A 166 5.66 18.93 -2.60
N ALA A 167 5.21 18.24 -1.56
CA ALA A 167 3.81 18.23 -1.13
C ALA A 167 3.21 19.62 -0.89
N GLN A 168 4.00 20.56 -0.35
CA GLN A 168 3.55 21.93 -0.07
C GLN A 168 3.23 22.72 -1.35
N ALA A 169 3.88 22.38 -2.46
CA ALA A 169 3.58 22.96 -3.77
C ALA A 169 2.47 22.18 -4.50
N ALA A 170 2.36 20.87 -4.25
CA ALA A 170 1.40 19.99 -4.91
C ALA A 170 -0.04 20.20 -4.44
N PHE A 171 -0.24 20.49 -3.15
CA PHE A 171 -1.56 20.50 -2.51
C PHE A 171 -1.88 21.81 -1.79
N ASP A 172 -3.16 22.15 -1.72
CA ASP A 172 -3.66 23.21 -0.85
C ASP A 172 -3.88 22.72 0.61
N LYS A 173 -4.46 23.58 1.45
CA LYS A 173 -4.74 23.27 2.87
C LYS A 173 -5.77 22.16 3.07
N LEU A 174 -6.68 21.95 2.12
CA LEU A 174 -7.65 20.85 2.13
C LEU A 174 -7.10 19.60 1.42
N GLY A 175 -5.85 19.65 0.96
CA GLY A 175 -5.20 18.55 0.28
C GLY A 175 -5.56 18.44 -1.20
N ILE A 176 -6.29 19.40 -1.77
CA ILE A 176 -6.64 19.40 -3.20
C ILE A 176 -5.38 19.65 -4.01
N ALA A 177 -5.15 18.84 -5.03
CA ALA A 177 -4.04 19.03 -5.95
C ALA A 177 -4.20 20.33 -6.74
N ASN A 178 -3.17 21.16 -6.76
CA ASN A 178 -3.15 22.49 -7.38
C ASN A 178 -3.11 22.46 -8.92
N ASP A 179 -3.08 21.28 -9.53
CA ASP A 179 -2.91 21.07 -10.97
C ASP A 179 -4.20 20.77 -11.73
N GLY A 180 -5.36 20.82 -11.07
CA GLY A 180 -6.66 20.51 -11.67
C GLY A 180 -6.91 19.02 -11.89
N SER A 181 -6.03 18.13 -11.42
CA SER A 181 -6.26 16.68 -11.46
C SER A 181 -7.36 16.22 -10.51
N HIS A 182 -7.72 17.08 -9.54
CA HIS A 182 -8.68 16.87 -8.45
C HIS A 182 -8.36 15.64 -7.57
N TRP A 183 -7.09 15.22 -7.53
CA TRP A 183 -6.59 14.37 -6.46
C TRP A 183 -6.70 15.11 -5.13
N ILE A 184 -7.07 14.40 -4.05
CA ILE A 184 -7.12 14.97 -2.71
C ILE A 184 -6.27 14.12 -1.76
N ALA A 185 -5.25 14.73 -1.18
CA ALA A 185 -4.47 14.16 -0.09
C ALA A 185 -5.26 14.17 1.22
N PHE A 186 -5.06 13.14 2.04
CA PHE A 186 -5.73 13.03 3.33
C PHE A 186 -4.79 12.52 4.43
N ASN A 187 -5.10 12.91 5.66
CA ASN A 187 -4.44 12.46 6.87
C ASN A 187 -5.04 11.13 7.34
N TYR A 188 -4.18 10.14 7.51
CA TYR A 188 -4.51 8.84 8.09
C TYR A 188 -3.46 8.46 9.13
N LYS A 189 -3.89 7.67 10.11
CA LYS A 189 -2.97 7.04 11.05
C LYS A 189 -2.27 5.87 10.34
N PRO A 190 -0.93 5.82 10.28
CA PRO A 190 -0.21 4.72 9.65
C PRO A 190 -0.65 3.37 10.21
N PHE A 191 -0.70 2.34 9.35
CA PHE A 191 -0.92 0.96 9.81
C PHE A 191 0.20 0.59 10.80
N PRO A 192 -0.06 -0.19 11.85
CA PRO A 192 0.96 -0.51 12.84
C PRO A 192 2.23 -1.13 12.24
N SER A 193 3.35 -0.97 12.94
CA SER A 193 4.59 -1.72 12.73
C SER A 193 5.45 -1.35 11.51
N THR A 194 5.65 -2.26 10.54
CA THR A 194 6.58 -2.07 9.40
C THR A 194 6.26 -0.79 8.60
N PHE A 195 5.02 -0.31 8.67
CA PHE A 195 4.56 0.90 7.99
C PHE A 195 4.83 2.20 8.77
N TRP A 196 5.61 2.12 9.86
CA TRP A 196 6.05 3.29 10.62
C TRP A 196 7.38 3.85 10.12
N PRO A 197 7.56 5.19 10.20
CA PRO A 197 8.79 5.81 9.73
C PRO A 197 10.04 5.36 10.49
N THR A 198 9.91 5.03 11.77
CA THR A 198 11.01 4.42 12.56
C THR A 198 11.47 3.06 12.02
N ASN A 199 10.67 2.41 11.17
CA ASN A 199 11.02 1.16 10.48
C ASN A 199 11.39 1.38 9.00
N GLY A 200 11.56 2.64 8.58
CA GLY A 200 12.01 3.00 7.24
C GLY A 200 10.89 3.12 6.22
N SER A 201 9.63 3.03 6.63
CA SER A 201 8.45 3.18 5.77
C SER A 201 7.68 4.43 6.17
N THR A 202 7.67 5.43 5.29
CA THR A 202 6.85 6.63 5.45
C THR A 202 6.24 6.99 4.11
N GLY A 203 5.10 7.67 4.11
CA GLY A 203 4.35 7.87 2.89
C GLY A 203 3.24 8.89 3.03
N ASP A 204 2.47 9.02 1.96
CA ASP A 204 1.25 9.82 1.87
C ASP A 204 0.23 9.08 0.99
N ALA A 205 -1.05 9.45 1.13
CA ALA A 205 -2.13 8.85 0.37
C ALA A 205 -3.08 9.92 -0.18
N MET A 206 -3.61 9.66 -1.37
CA MET A 206 -4.52 10.52 -2.08
C MET A 206 -5.67 9.68 -2.62
N ILE A 207 -6.86 10.27 -2.66
CA ILE A 207 -8.05 9.69 -3.25
C ILE A 207 -8.51 10.58 -4.41
N ARG A 208 -9.06 9.95 -5.45
CA ARG A 208 -9.84 10.65 -6.48
C ARG A 208 -11.08 9.83 -6.81
N LEU A 209 -12.24 10.47 -6.82
CA LEU A 209 -13.47 9.83 -7.31
C LEU A 209 -13.61 10.06 -8.83
N ASP A 210 -14.38 9.21 -9.51
CA ASP A 210 -14.69 9.41 -10.91
C ASP A 210 -15.36 10.77 -11.16
N LYS A 211 -15.30 11.28 -12.40
CA LYS A 211 -15.87 12.59 -12.79
C LYS A 211 -17.32 12.76 -12.35
N THR A 212 -18.13 11.72 -12.52
CA THR A 212 -19.56 11.71 -12.14
C THR A 212 -19.81 12.05 -10.66
N PHE A 213 -18.87 11.74 -9.76
CA PHE A 213 -18.97 12.07 -8.32
C PHE A 213 -18.45 13.46 -7.97
N ARG A 214 -17.96 14.22 -8.95
CA ARG A 214 -17.33 15.53 -8.77
C ARG A 214 -18.00 16.62 -9.59
N GLU A 215 -18.94 16.23 -10.44
CA GLU A 215 -19.56 17.11 -11.42
C GLU A 215 -21.06 17.29 -11.12
N ARG A 216 -21.56 18.46 -11.52
CA ARG A 216 -22.98 18.77 -11.62
C ARG A 216 -23.21 19.33 -13.02
N HIS A 217 -24.09 18.70 -13.78
CA HIS A 217 -24.34 19.04 -15.19
C HIS A 217 -23.05 19.02 -16.04
N GLY A 218 -22.17 18.04 -15.79
CA GLY A 218 -20.90 17.84 -16.49
C GLY A 218 -19.82 18.87 -16.16
N GLN A 219 -20.03 19.73 -15.14
CA GLN A 219 -19.06 20.73 -14.69
C GLN A 219 -18.59 20.42 -13.27
N TYR A 220 -17.29 20.55 -13.03
CA TYR A 220 -16.72 20.30 -11.70
C TYR A 220 -17.38 21.21 -10.65
N SER A 221 -17.77 20.61 -9.53
CA SER A 221 -18.32 21.30 -8.37
C SER A 221 -17.58 20.85 -7.11
N HIS A 222 -16.90 21.80 -6.47
CA HIS A 222 -16.23 21.60 -5.19
C HIS A 222 -17.19 21.06 -4.12
N ASP A 223 -18.41 21.62 -4.06
CA ASP A 223 -19.42 21.26 -3.08
C ASP A 223 -19.90 19.81 -3.27
N VAL A 224 -20.17 19.42 -4.53
CA VAL A 224 -20.54 18.03 -4.86
C VAL A 224 -19.39 17.08 -4.53
N TYR A 225 -18.15 17.46 -4.81
CA TYR A 225 -17.02 16.58 -4.57
C TYR A 225 -16.81 16.29 -3.08
N PHE A 226 -16.77 17.34 -2.24
CA PHE A 226 -16.62 17.16 -0.80
C PHE A 226 -17.84 16.46 -0.17
N ALA A 227 -19.05 16.71 -0.67
CA ALA A 227 -20.23 15.93 -0.26
C ALA A 227 -20.05 14.45 -0.56
N ASN A 228 -19.69 14.08 -1.81
CA ASN A 228 -19.53 12.68 -2.19
C ASN A 228 -18.34 12.00 -1.49
N LEU A 229 -17.24 12.70 -1.21
CA LEU A 229 -16.15 12.18 -0.38
C LEU A 229 -16.59 11.92 1.06
N ALA A 230 -17.43 12.80 1.63
CA ALA A 230 -18.03 12.58 2.94
C ALA A 230 -18.95 11.35 2.95
N LEU A 231 -19.72 11.13 1.89
CA LEU A 231 -20.56 9.94 1.69
C LEU A 231 -19.72 8.65 1.55
N VAL A 232 -18.56 8.73 0.88
CA VAL A 232 -17.58 7.63 0.86
C VAL A 232 -17.03 7.38 2.27
N GLU A 233 -16.68 8.42 3.03
CA GLU A 233 -16.20 8.26 4.40
C GLU A 233 -17.26 7.63 5.32
N LEU A 234 -18.51 8.10 5.23
CA LEU A 234 -19.67 7.57 5.96
C LEU A 234 -19.86 6.07 5.69
N THR A 235 -19.80 5.66 4.43
CA THR A 235 -20.02 4.25 4.04
C THR A 235 -18.84 3.35 4.40
N VAL A 236 -17.60 3.78 4.16
CA VAL A 236 -16.39 3.00 4.45
C VAL A 236 -16.22 2.79 5.95
N LYS A 237 -16.46 3.83 6.76
CA LYS A 237 -16.28 3.76 8.21
C LYS A 237 -17.56 3.35 8.96
N ALA A 238 -18.69 3.25 8.26
CA ALA A 238 -20.03 2.98 8.80
C ALA A 238 -20.46 4.01 9.87
N LEU A 239 -20.25 5.29 9.56
CA LEU A 239 -20.63 6.43 10.40
C LEU A 239 -22.06 6.90 10.08
N LYS A 240 -22.73 7.54 11.05
CA LYS A 240 -24.06 8.14 10.84
C LYS A 240 -24.00 9.56 10.29
N SER A 241 -22.94 10.30 10.62
CA SER A 241 -22.69 11.66 10.15
C SER A 241 -21.19 11.96 10.22
N VAL A 242 -20.74 12.92 9.44
CA VAL A 242 -19.34 13.36 9.41
C VAL A 242 -19.27 14.86 9.14
N THR A 243 -18.27 15.53 9.72
CA THR A 243 -17.99 16.93 9.40
C THR A 243 -17.34 17.06 8.03
N VAL A 244 -17.58 18.18 7.37
CA VAL A 244 -17.01 18.52 6.05
C VAL A 244 -16.47 19.95 6.07
N PRO A 245 -15.48 20.28 5.21
CA PRO A 245 -15.22 21.67 4.87
C PRO A 245 -16.54 22.35 4.44
N PRO A 246 -16.71 23.66 4.67
CA PRO A 246 -17.95 24.32 4.33
C PRO A 246 -18.35 24.11 2.87
N ILE A 247 -19.56 23.59 2.64
CA ILE A 247 -20.17 23.38 1.32
C ILE A 247 -21.58 23.99 1.28
N SER A 248 -22.10 24.25 0.08
CA SER A 248 -23.44 24.81 -0.13
C SER A 248 -24.42 23.76 -0.65
N GLU A 249 -25.52 23.55 0.08
CA GLU A 249 -26.61 22.68 -0.40
C GLU A 249 -27.38 23.33 -1.55
N ILE A 250 -27.35 24.66 -1.69
CA ILE A 250 -27.91 25.36 -2.86
C ILE A 250 -27.16 24.93 -4.13
N THR A 251 -25.83 24.87 -4.06
CA THR A 251 -24.97 24.41 -5.17
C THR A 251 -25.14 22.92 -5.48
N ILE A 252 -25.70 22.14 -4.56
CA ILE A 252 -25.90 20.69 -4.73
C ILE A 252 -27.34 20.38 -5.13
N GLY A 253 -28.31 21.12 -4.61
CA GLY A 253 -29.75 20.93 -4.79
C GLY A 253 -30.36 19.86 -3.88
N ASP A 254 -29.76 19.58 -2.72
CA ASP A 254 -30.14 18.46 -1.85
C ASP A 254 -29.82 18.77 -0.38
N ASP A 255 -30.68 18.32 0.55
CA ASP A 255 -30.47 18.44 2.00
C ASP A 255 -29.51 17.33 2.45
N LEU A 256 -28.27 17.71 2.73
CA LEU A 256 -27.19 16.83 3.14
C LEU A 256 -27.04 16.74 4.65
N ASN A 257 -27.48 17.76 5.39
CA ASN A 257 -27.35 17.80 6.85
C ASN A 257 -28.57 17.18 7.58
N GLY A 258 -29.67 16.95 6.86
CA GLY A 258 -30.89 16.28 7.30
C GLY A 258 -31.84 17.15 8.12
N ASN A 259 -31.79 18.47 8.00
CA ASN A 259 -32.61 19.41 8.79
C ASN A 259 -33.94 19.79 8.11
N GLY A 260 -34.22 19.29 6.91
CA GLY A 260 -35.41 19.57 6.13
C GLY A 260 -35.39 20.89 5.35
N LYS A 261 -34.23 21.55 5.23
CA LYS A 261 -34.02 22.81 4.52
C LYS A 261 -32.80 22.71 3.60
N ILE A 262 -32.70 23.64 2.65
CA ILE A 262 -31.52 23.79 1.78
C ILE A 262 -30.75 25.02 2.26
N ASP A 263 -29.59 24.79 2.86
CA ASP A 263 -28.76 25.83 3.45
C ASP A 263 -27.62 26.27 2.51
N ALA A 264 -27.32 27.57 2.50
CA ALA A 264 -26.21 28.13 1.72
C ALA A 264 -24.82 27.68 2.23
N ARG A 265 -24.76 27.17 3.46
CA ARG A 265 -23.51 26.74 4.10
C ARG A 265 -23.79 25.69 5.17
N ILE A 266 -23.23 24.51 4.99
CA ILE A 266 -23.24 23.42 5.97
C ILE A 266 -21.81 22.94 6.24
N THR A 267 -21.61 22.31 7.39
CA THR A 267 -20.33 21.72 7.80
C THR A 267 -20.48 20.27 8.23
N ARG A 268 -21.63 19.65 7.93
CA ARG A 268 -21.96 18.28 8.32
C ARG A 268 -22.80 17.61 7.26
N VAL A 269 -22.47 16.36 6.95
CA VAL A 269 -23.25 15.48 6.07
C VAL A 269 -23.71 14.27 6.87
N VAL A 270 -24.96 13.85 6.69
CA VAL A 270 -25.52 12.63 7.30
C VAL A 270 -25.56 11.46 6.31
N ALA A 271 -25.61 10.24 6.83
CA ALA A 271 -25.73 9.04 6.03
C ALA A 271 -27.04 9.05 5.21
N ARG A 272 -26.95 8.61 3.95
CA ARG A 272 -28.05 8.59 2.97
C ARG A 272 -27.86 7.44 1.97
N GLU A 273 -28.87 7.22 1.12
CA GLU A 273 -28.90 6.08 0.21
C GLU A 273 -28.17 6.31 -1.13
N ARG A 274 -28.04 7.55 -1.58
CA ARG A 274 -27.48 7.89 -2.89
C ARG A 274 -26.49 9.04 -2.82
N TYR A 275 -25.56 9.04 -3.78
CA TYR A 275 -24.63 10.16 -4.01
C TYR A 275 -25.35 11.39 -4.55
N VAL A 276 -24.65 12.51 -4.66
CA VAL A 276 -25.18 13.79 -5.18
C VAL A 276 -24.46 14.24 -6.46
N GLY A 277 -24.99 15.28 -7.11
CA GLY A 277 -24.51 15.75 -8.41
C GLY A 277 -24.87 14.78 -9.54
N ASP A 278 -23.96 14.59 -10.50
CA ASP A 278 -24.20 13.69 -11.63
C ASP A 278 -24.21 12.20 -11.23
N ALA A 279 -23.79 11.88 -10.00
CA ALA A 279 -23.86 10.55 -9.41
C ALA A 279 -25.18 10.24 -8.67
N THR A 280 -26.22 11.07 -8.77
CA THR A 280 -27.52 10.91 -8.07
C THR A 280 -28.21 9.56 -8.25
N ASN A 281 -27.98 8.87 -9.36
CA ASN A 281 -28.53 7.52 -9.62
C ASN A 281 -27.68 6.39 -9.04
N THR A 282 -26.54 6.69 -8.41
CA THR A 282 -25.66 5.70 -7.81
C THR A 282 -25.99 5.55 -6.32
N SER A 283 -26.28 4.33 -5.89
CA SER A 283 -26.49 4.01 -4.48
C SER A 283 -25.18 3.93 -3.70
N LEU A 284 -25.21 4.43 -2.47
CA LEU A 284 -24.20 4.14 -1.46
C LEU A 284 -24.23 2.65 -1.14
N ALA A 285 -23.05 2.05 -0.99
CA ALA A 285 -22.91 0.66 -0.62
C ALA A 285 -22.08 0.56 0.66
N PRO A 286 -22.58 -0.10 1.73
CA PRO A 286 -21.84 -0.22 2.98
C PRO A 286 -20.45 -0.77 2.76
N MET A 287 -19.44 -0.08 3.29
CA MET A 287 -18.04 -0.48 3.25
C MET A 287 -17.45 -0.69 1.84
N LEU A 288 -18.01 -0.05 0.81
CA LEU A 288 -17.54 -0.15 -0.59
C LEU A 288 -17.37 1.22 -1.23
N TYR A 289 -16.27 1.40 -1.93
CA TYR A 289 -16.05 2.58 -2.77
C TYR A 289 -16.88 2.50 -4.06
N PRO A 290 -17.30 3.64 -4.63
CA PRO A 290 -17.93 3.65 -5.95
C PRO A 290 -16.93 3.25 -7.05
N GLN A 291 -17.47 2.76 -8.17
CA GLN A 291 -16.64 2.45 -9.35
C GLN A 291 -15.86 3.69 -9.81
N GLY A 292 -14.64 3.48 -10.28
CA GLY A 292 -13.76 4.54 -10.74
C GLY A 292 -13.06 5.30 -9.62
N THR A 293 -13.25 4.92 -8.35
CA THR A 293 -12.41 5.42 -7.25
C THR A 293 -10.96 5.04 -7.48
N GLU A 294 -10.06 6.00 -7.29
CA GLU A 294 -8.64 5.85 -7.45
C GLU A 294 -7.91 6.20 -6.15
N PHE A 295 -6.83 5.48 -5.88
CA PHE A 295 -5.88 5.78 -4.81
C PHE A 295 -4.48 5.90 -5.38
N LEU A 296 -3.75 6.91 -4.89
CA LEU A 296 -2.31 7.02 -5.05
C LEU A 296 -1.70 6.95 -3.65
N HIS A 297 -0.63 6.19 -3.48
CA HIS A 297 0.11 6.09 -2.23
C HIS A 297 1.60 6.11 -2.54
N THR A 298 2.34 7.05 -1.96
CA THR A 298 3.80 7.09 -2.09
C THR A 298 4.47 6.46 -0.88
N VAL A 299 5.59 5.78 -1.11
CA VAL A 299 6.54 5.41 -0.05
C VAL A 299 7.78 6.24 -0.29
N ARG A 300 8.24 6.98 0.73
CA ARG A 300 9.30 7.97 0.63
C ARG A 300 10.48 7.62 1.52
N TYR A 301 11.61 8.26 1.24
CA TYR A 301 12.72 8.30 2.19
C TYR A 301 12.41 9.23 3.37
N LEU A 302 13.17 9.05 4.45
CA LEU A 302 13.11 9.90 5.63
C LEU A 302 14.00 11.12 5.40
N GLY A 303 13.41 12.28 5.12
CA GLY A 303 14.14 13.55 5.04
C GLY A 303 14.54 14.01 6.44
N VAL A 304 15.64 14.73 6.56
CA VAL A 304 16.13 15.32 7.82
C VAL A 304 16.36 16.80 7.58
N ASP A 305 15.73 17.68 8.37
CA ASP A 305 15.95 19.11 8.29
C ASP A 305 17.16 19.58 9.10
N ASN A 306 17.47 20.88 9.04
CA ASN A 306 18.62 21.47 9.74
C ASN A 306 18.53 21.34 11.27
N ASN A 307 17.32 21.17 11.82
CA ASN A 307 17.07 20.99 13.25
C ASN A 307 17.01 19.50 13.65
N GLY A 308 17.25 18.58 12.70
CA GLY A 308 17.17 17.14 12.92
C GLY A 308 15.75 16.58 12.89
N ALA A 309 14.74 17.39 12.53
CA ALA A 309 13.37 16.92 12.40
C ALA A 309 13.24 16.05 11.13
N ILE A 310 12.60 14.90 11.29
CA ILE A 310 12.28 13.97 10.22
C ILE A 310 11.05 14.42 9.45
N PHE A 311 11.05 14.27 8.13
CA PHE A 311 9.90 14.56 7.26
C PHE A 311 9.86 13.62 6.04
N ASN A 312 8.79 13.67 5.24
CA ASN A 312 8.70 12.93 3.98
C ASN A 312 9.61 13.55 2.91
N ALA A 313 10.66 12.83 2.50
CA ALA A 313 11.62 13.34 1.52
C ALA A 313 11.00 13.56 0.11
N LYS A 314 11.72 14.31 -0.74
CA LYS A 314 11.34 14.51 -2.15
C LYS A 314 11.42 13.22 -2.96
N ARG A 315 12.48 12.44 -2.73
CA ARG A 315 12.69 11.16 -3.40
C ARG A 315 11.68 10.12 -2.94
N MET A 316 11.04 9.46 -3.89
CA MET A 316 10.11 8.36 -3.64
C MET A 316 10.81 7.02 -3.84
N LYS A 317 10.64 6.12 -2.86
CA LYS A 317 11.02 4.70 -2.96
C LYS A 317 10.06 3.97 -3.88
N GLU A 318 8.76 4.22 -3.68
CA GLU A 318 7.69 3.61 -4.45
C GLU A 318 6.54 4.60 -4.70
N VAL A 319 5.84 4.41 -5.82
CA VAL A 319 4.56 5.05 -6.12
C VAL A 319 3.56 3.95 -6.45
N ARG A 320 2.55 3.79 -5.61
CA ARG A 320 1.54 2.73 -5.73
C ARG A 320 0.21 3.35 -6.14
N TYR A 321 -0.44 2.75 -7.12
CA TYR A 321 -1.68 3.23 -7.70
C TYR A 321 -2.72 2.10 -7.68
N MET A 322 -3.96 2.45 -7.33
CA MET A 322 -5.10 1.54 -7.39
C MET A 322 -6.29 2.22 -8.05
N LYS A 323 -7.04 1.50 -8.87
CA LYS A 323 -8.30 1.97 -9.44
C LYS A 323 -9.38 0.89 -9.34
N LYS A 324 -10.56 1.28 -8.87
CA LYS A 324 -11.73 0.41 -8.83
C LYS A 324 -12.36 0.31 -10.21
N HIS A 325 -11.79 -0.52 -11.06
CA HIS A 325 -12.25 -0.67 -12.45
C HIS A 325 -13.64 -1.32 -12.54
N LYS A 326 -14.06 -2.08 -11.52
CA LYS A 326 -15.37 -2.74 -11.48
C LYS A 326 -16.01 -2.68 -10.10
N PHE A 327 -17.25 -2.22 -10.04
CA PHE A 327 -18.06 -2.37 -8.83
C PHE A 327 -18.49 -3.84 -8.65
N LYS A 328 -18.18 -4.43 -7.49
CA LYS A 328 -18.66 -5.75 -7.09
C LYS A 328 -19.56 -5.60 -5.88
N HIS A 329 -20.83 -5.95 -6.04
CA HIS A 329 -21.76 -6.05 -4.91
C HIS A 329 -21.34 -7.19 -3.97
N ARG A 330 -21.83 -7.15 -2.73
CA ARG A 330 -21.50 -8.10 -1.65
C ARG A 330 -21.59 -9.57 -2.07
N ASN A 331 -22.61 -9.97 -2.82
CA ASN A 331 -22.71 -11.37 -3.29
C ASN A 331 -21.58 -11.77 -4.25
N SER A 332 -21.14 -10.86 -5.12
CA SER A 332 -20.00 -11.11 -6.01
C SER A 332 -18.68 -11.18 -5.25
N LEU A 333 -18.50 -10.36 -4.22
CA LEU A 333 -17.34 -10.41 -3.32
C LEU A 333 -17.32 -11.72 -2.52
N LYS A 334 -18.48 -12.15 -1.99
CA LYS A 334 -18.63 -13.45 -1.32
C LYS A 334 -18.17 -14.59 -2.24
N SER A 335 -18.63 -14.62 -3.48
CA SER A 335 -18.18 -15.63 -4.45
C SER A 335 -16.69 -15.54 -4.76
N ALA A 336 -16.08 -14.36 -4.70
CA ALA A 336 -14.63 -14.19 -4.86
C ALA A 336 -13.87 -14.78 -3.68
N TYR A 337 -14.25 -14.49 -2.43
CA TYR A 337 -13.65 -15.10 -1.24
C TYR A 337 -13.82 -16.62 -1.21
N MET A 338 -15.03 -17.13 -1.51
CA MET A 338 -15.27 -18.58 -1.59
C MET A 338 -14.42 -19.28 -2.67
N ARG A 339 -13.97 -18.55 -3.70
CA ARG A 339 -13.04 -19.10 -4.69
C ARG A 339 -11.63 -19.16 -4.11
N GLU A 340 -11.17 -18.14 -3.39
CA GLU A 340 -9.88 -18.19 -2.69
C GLU A 340 -9.83 -19.36 -1.70
N ASP A 341 -10.90 -19.57 -0.92
CA ASP A 341 -10.99 -20.70 0.02
C ASP A 341 -10.89 -22.05 -0.70
N LYS A 342 -11.56 -22.19 -1.86
CA LYS A 342 -11.49 -23.41 -2.68
C LYS A 342 -10.11 -23.63 -3.29
N GLU A 343 -9.46 -22.57 -3.76
CA GLU A 343 -8.09 -22.64 -4.28
C GLU A 343 -7.12 -23.08 -3.19
N LYS A 344 -7.28 -22.55 -1.97
CA LYS A 344 -6.51 -22.97 -0.79
C LYS A 344 -6.75 -24.44 -0.42
N LEU A 345 -8.02 -24.88 -0.36
CA LEU A 345 -8.37 -26.29 -0.10
C LEU A 345 -7.87 -27.25 -1.18
N ALA A 346 -7.66 -26.76 -2.39
CA ALA A 346 -7.07 -27.51 -3.50
C ALA A 346 -5.54 -27.38 -3.57
N GLU A 347 -4.90 -26.82 -2.54
CA GLU A 347 -3.44 -26.61 -2.44
C GLU A 347 -2.85 -25.87 -3.66
N SER A 348 -3.66 -25.02 -4.29
CA SER A 348 -3.24 -24.23 -5.44
C SER A 348 -2.38 -23.06 -4.99
N LEU A 349 -1.27 -22.83 -5.70
CA LEU A 349 -0.47 -21.64 -5.48
C LEU A 349 -1.29 -20.37 -5.75
N PRO A 350 -1.06 -19.28 -4.96
CA PRO A 350 -1.75 -18.02 -5.15
C PRO A 350 -1.59 -17.47 -6.57
N LYS A 351 -2.72 -17.12 -7.20
CA LYS A 351 -2.74 -16.56 -8.56
C LYS A 351 -2.83 -15.05 -8.53
N THR A 352 -1.93 -14.40 -9.27
CA THR A 352 -1.95 -12.97 -9.58
C THR A 352 -2.14 -12.79 -11.08
N VAL A 353 -3.19 -12.08 -11.48
CA VAL A 353 -3.48 -11.84 -12.90
C VAL A 353 -2.70 -10.61 -13.36
N TYR A 354 -1.67 -10.81 -14.16
CA TYR A 354 -0.85 -9.73 -14.74
C TYR A 354 -1.49 -9.17 -16.01
N LEU A 355 -1.58 -7.84 -16.10
CA LEU A 355 -2.25 -7.10 -17.18
C LEU A 355 -1.26 -6.26 -18.01
N GLY A 356 0.05 -6.52 -17.92
CA GLY A 356 1.09 -5.72 -18.57
C GLY A 356 1.26 -4.35 -17.90
N ASP A 357 1.41 -3.30 -18.70
CA ASP A 357 1.51 -1.90 -18.24
C ASP A 357 0.35 -1.46 -17.34
N ARG A 358 -0.81 -2.14 -17.43
CA ARG A 358 -1.97 -1.86 -16.56
C ARG A 358 -1.79 -2.32 -15.12
N GLY A 359 -0.78 -3.13 -14.82
CA GLY A 359 -0.51 -3.68 -13.49
C GLY A 359 -1.12 -5.06 -13.29
N ILE A 360 -1.80 -5.29 -12.16
CA ILE A 360 -2.43 -6.56 -11.79
C ILE A 360 -3.91 -6.37 -11.45
N ASP A 361 -4.71 -7.41 -11.66
CA ASP A 361 -6.07 -7.52 -11.10
C ASP A 361 -6.02 -8.36 -9.82
N ASN A 362 -6.59 -7.84 -8.73
CA ASN A 362 -6.69 -8.59 -7.48
C ASN A 362 -7.91 -9.54 -7.44
N GLY A 363 -8.80 -9.50 -8.45
CA GLY A 363 -10.01 -10.32 -8.54
C GLY A 363 -11.22 -9.76 -7.77
N PHE A 364 -11.03 -8.66 -7.03
CA PHE A 364 -12.03 -7.97 -6.22
C PHE A 364 -12.51 -6.65 -6.85
N GLY A 365 -12.18 -6.42 -8.12
CA GLY A 365 -12.63 -5.25 -8.88
C GLY A 365 -11.64 -4.07 -8.85
N TRP A 366 -10.41 -4.33 -8.40
CA TRP A 366 -9.33 -3.36 -8.34
C TRP A 366 -8.21 -3.72 -9.31
N THR A 367 -7.76 -2.72 -10.06
CA THR A 367 -6.47 -2.78 -10.76
C THR A 367 -5.43 -2.12 -9.87
N ILE A 368 -4.30 -2.78 -9.67
CA ILE A 368 -3.18 -2.30 -8.84
C ILE A 368 -1.95 -2.16 -9.73
N ASN A 369 -1.26 -1.03 -9.68
CA ASN A 369 0.02 -0.85 -10.33
C ASN A 369 0.99 -0.17 -9.35
N ALA A 370 2.29 -0.35 -9.57
CA ALA A 370 3.29 0.28 -8.73
C ALA A 370 4.58 0.52 -9.49
N TYR A 371 5.28 1.54 -9.05
CA TYR A 371 6.57 1.96 -9.58
C TYR A 371 7.58 2.00 -8.44
N ILE A 372 8.81 1.59 -8.70
CA ILE A 372 9.89 1.47 -7.71
C ILE A 372 11.20 1.97 -8.32
N GLU A 373 12.15 2.39 -7.48
CA GLU A 373 13.45 2.87 -7.96
C GLU A 373 14.27 1.80 -8.69
N ASP A 374 14.82 2.15 -9.84
CA ASP A 374 15.90 1.39 -10.47
C ASP A 374 17.26 1.68 -9.81
N LYS A 375 18.33 1.06 -10.33
CA LYS A 375 19.69 1.16 -9.77
C LYS A 375 20.23 2.60 -9.80
N GLN A 376 19.75 3.43 -10.72
CA GLN A 376 20.10 4.82 -10.90
C GLN A 376 19.20 5.74 -10.06
N GLY A 377 18.13 5.20 -9.47
CA GLY A 377 17.15 5.94 -8.69
C GLY A 377 16.02 6.53 -9.54
N GLU A 378 15.91 6.22 -10.83
CA GLU A 378 14.71 6.59 -11.58
C GLU A 378 13.56 5.66 -11.19
N LEU A 379 12.33 6.15 -11.15
CA LEU A 379 11.19 5.24 -11.00
C LEU A 379 11.00 4.41 -12.28
N ARG A 380 10.82 3.11 -12.11
CA ARG A 380 10.41 2.16 -13.15
C ARG A 380 9.15 1.42 -12.72
N GLN A 381 8.40 0.86 -13.67
CA GLN A 381 7.32 -0.05 -13.30
C GLN A 381 7.89 -1.25 -12.52
N GLN A 382 7.16 -1.66 -11.49
CA GLN A 382 7.50 -2.88 -10.77
C GLN A 382 7.37 -4.08 -11.71
N HIS A 383 8.33 -5.00 -11.60
CA HIS A 383 8.28 -6.28 -12.27
C HIS A 383 7.06 -7.09 -11.77
N HIS A 384 6.54 -8.03 -12.56
CA HIS A 384 5.34 -8.77 -12.18
C HIS A 384 5.48 -9.52 -10.84
N GLN A 385 6.67 -10.05 -10.53
CA GLN A 385 6.98 -10.67 -9.23
C GLN A 385 7.02 -9.65 -8.08
N GLU A 386 7.45 -8.42 -8.35
CA GLU A 386 7.39 -7.33 -7.37
C GLU A 386 5.92 -6.92 -7.16
N LEU A 387 5.11 -6.80 -8.21
CA LEU A 387 3.68 -6.48 -8.09
C LEU A 387 2.88 -7.55 -7.33
N ALA A 388 3.21 -8.83 -7.49
CA ALA A 388 2.52 -9.94 -6.82
C ALA A 388 2.49 -9.79 -5.28
N PHE A 389 3.51 -9.15 -4.69
CA PHE A 389 3.54 -8.83 -3.26
C PHE A 389 2.33 -7.98 -2.81
N CYS A 390 1.87 -7.04 -3.63
CA CYS A 390 0.73 -6.19 -3.30
C CYS A 390 -0.56 -6.98 -3.12
N ASN A 391 -0.71 -8.12 -3.82
CA ASN A 391 -1.90 -8.96 -3.66
C ASN A 391 -2.01 -9.56 -2.26
N GLY A 392 -0.90 -9.85 -1.56
CA GLY A 392 -0.96 -10.37 -0.20
C GLY A 392 -1.82 -9.50 0.73
N CYS A 393 -1.55 -8.19 0.74
CA CYS A 393 -2.27 -7.24 1.58
C CYS A 393 -3.62 -6.78 0.97
N HIS A 394 -3.74 -6.73 -0.36
CA HIS A 394 -4.92 -6.19 -1.05
C HIS A 394 -5.86 -7.27 -1.62
N LYS A 395 -5.71 -8.53 -1.19
CA LYS A 395 -6.54 -9.67 -1.61
C LYS A 395 -6.86 -10.63 -0.46
N THR A 396 -5.86 -11.04 0.33
CA THR A 396 -5.91 -12.28 1.14
C THR A 396 -5.82 -12.09 2.65
N ILE A 397 -6.30 -10.97 3.21
CA ILE A 397 -6.35 -10.77 4.67
C ILE A 397 -7.71 -10.23 5.13
N GLY A 398 -8.16 -10.60 6.34
CA GLY A 398 -9.49 -10.24 6.87
C GLY A 398 -9.65 -8.81 7.37
N SER A 399 -8.57 -8.09 7.67
CA SER A 399 -8.62 -6.74 8.24
C SER A 399 -9.16 -5.64 7.33
N THR A 400 -8.94 -5.71 6.01
CA THR A 400 -9.16 -4.58 5.10
C THR A 400 -10.64 -4.23 4.92
N ILE A 401 -10.91 -3.00 4.45
CA ILE A 401 -12.21 -2.60 3.94
C ILE A 401 -12.09 -2.30 2.46
N ASP A 402 -12.80 -3.09 1.65
CA ASP A 402 -12.76 -3.03 0.18
C ASP A 402 -11.32 -3.01 -0.37
N GLN A 403 -10.47 -3.86 0.20
CA GLN A 403 -9.05 -4.00 -0.15
C GLN A 403 -8.21 -2.73 0.07
N THR A 404 -8.59 -1.87 1.01
CA THR A 404 -7.82 -0.66 1.37
C THR A 404 -7.49 -0.61 2.86
N PHE A 405 -6.42 0.13 3.19
CA PHE A 405 -5.95 0.34 4.57
C PHE A 405 -5.99 1.82 5.00
N SER A 406 -5.49 2.72 4.16
CA SER A 406 -5.25 4.12 4.52
C SER A 406 -6.56 4.90 4.76
N PHE A 407 -7.52 4.81 3.84
CA PHE A 407 -8.75 5.58 3.93
C PHE A 407 -9.70 5.12 5.06
N PRO A 408 -9.85 3.82 5.38
CA PRO A 408 -10.51 3.38 6.62
C PRO A 408 -9.89 3.98 7.89
N ARG A 409 -8.60 4.31 7.84
CA ARG A 409 -7.81 4.92 8.93
C ARG A 409 -7.70 6.44 8.84
N LYS A 410 -8.37 7.07 7.87
CA LYS A 410 -8.42 8.54 7.71
C LYS A 410 -8.99 9.18 8.97
N ILE A 411 -8.38 10.27 9.43
CA ILE A 411 -8.93 11.12 10.51
C ILE A 411 -10.36 11.53 10.13
N ALA A 412 -11.27 11.44 11.10
CA ALA A 412 -12.69 11.65 10.82
C ALA A 412 -12.98 13.07 10.29
N GLY A 413 -13.73 13.12 9.18
CA GLY A 413 -14.32 14.34 8.65
C GLY A 413 -13.33 15.40 8.18
N ALA A 414 -13.71 16.67 8.36
CA ALA A 414 -13.03 17.82 7.79
C ALA A 414 -11.55 17.90 8.17
N ALA A 415 -11.23 17.56 9.43
CA ALA A 415 -9.87 17.55 9.96
C ALA A 415 -8.95 16.51 9.30
N GLY A 416 -9.52 15.52 8.62
CA GLY A 416 -8.74 14.52 7.89
C GLY A 416 -8.34 14.90 6.48
N TRP A 417 -8.78 16.04 5.95
CA TRP A 417 -8.34 16.53 4.65
C TRP A 417 -7.04 17.32 4.78
N GLY A 418 -6.17 17.23 3.77
CA GLY A 418 -4.83 17.83 3.81
C GLY A 418 -3.72 16.80 3.70
N TYR A 419 -2.52 17.28 3.39
CA TYR A 419 -1.33 16.44 3.35
C TYR A 419 -1.00 15.84 4.73
N ILE A 420 -0.46 14.62 4.74
CA ILE A 420 -0.20 13.87 5.97
C ILE A 420 0.71 14.66 6.93
N ASN A 421 0.29 14.76 8.19
CA ASN A 421 1.00 15.43 9.25
C ASN A 421 0.79 14.71 10.59
N LEU A 422 1.77 13.90 10.99
CA LEU A 422 1.72 13.12 12.23
C LEU A 422 1.82 13.96 13.50
N LYS A 423 2.23 15.23 13.41
CA LYS A 423 2.24 16.15 14.57
C LYS A 423 0.84 16.57 15.00
N ASN A 424 -0.15 16.42 14.12
CA ASN A 424 -1.55 16.77 14.36
C ASN A 424 -2.41 15.53 14.70
N GLN A 425 -1.78 14.38 14.95
CA GLN A 425 -2.46 13.11 15.18
C GLN A 425 -2.12 12.59 16.56
N ARG A 426 -3.12 12.12 17.31
CA ARG A 426 -2.94 11.42 18.58
C ARG A 426 -3.07 9.92 18.38
N ASP A 427 -2.55 9.14 19.33
CA ASP A 427 -2.83 7.70 19.37
C ASP A 427 -4.28 7.50 19.82
N VAL A 428 -5.13 7.15 18.87
CA VAL A 428 -6.54 6.81 19.12
C VAL A 428 -6.74 5.31 19.11
N ALA A 429 -7.77 4.88 19.84
CA ALA A 429 -8.17 3.49 19.92
C ALA A 429 -8.76 2.99 18.59
N THR A 430 -8.81 1.67 18.44
CA THR A 430 -9.63 1.04 17.40
C THR A 430 -11.09 0.98 17.84
N LEU A 431 -12.02 0.78 16.91
CA LEU A 431 -13.43 0.65 17.29
C LEU A 431 -13.63 -0.50 18.30
N ASN A 432 -14.46 -0.26 19.31
CA ASN A 432 -14.77 -1.19 20.41
C ASN A 432 -13.59 -1.47 21.35
N THR A 433 -12.62 -0.56 21.42
CA THR A 433 -11.51 -0.58 22.38
C THR A 433 -11.33 0.82 22.96
N ASP A 434 -10.84 0.94 24.18
CA ASP A 434 -10.66 2.25 24.84
C ASP A 434 -9.20 2.74 24.82
N GLU A 435 -8.25 1.82 24.62
CA GLU A 435 -6.83 2.14 24.64
C GLU A 435 -6.30 2.47 23.24
N GLY A 436 -5.38 3.45 23.17
CA GLY A 436 -4.68 3.82 21.95
C GLY A 436 -4.11 2.60 21.22
N GLU A 437 -4.30 2.53 19.90
CA GLU A 437 -3.94 1.33 19.15
C GLU A 437 -2.43 1.11 19.11
N PHE A 438 -1.59 2.15 19.09
CA PHE A 438 -0.13 1.94 19.08
C PHE A 438 0.36 1.47 20.45
N LEU A 439 -0.21 1.98 21.55
CA LEU A 439 0.03 1.41 22.87
C LEU A 439 -0.41 -0.06 22.94
N THR A 440 -1.63 -0.36 22.46
CA THR A 440 -2.16 -1.73 22.40
C THR A 440 -1.23 -2.64 21.57
N TYR A 441 -0.70 -2.13 20.46
CA TYR A 441 0.26 -2.84 19.63
C TYR A 441 1.54 -3.16 20.39
N PHE A 442 2.12 -2.20 21.11
CA PHE A 442 3.31 -2.44 21.94
C PHE A 442 3.08 -3.52 22.99
N LYS A 443 1.91 -3.52 23.66
CA LYS A 443 1.54 -4.55 24.63
C LYS A 443 1.45 -5.95 24.02
N ARG A 444 0.83 -6.06 22.84
CA ARG A 444 0.57 -7.35 22.17
C ARG A 444 1.79 -7.90 21.45
N VAL A 445 2.70 -7.05 21.00
CA VAL A 445 3.85 -7.45 20.16
C VAL A 445 5.17 -7.43 20.91
N GLY A 446 5.28 -6.70 22.03
CA GLY A 446 6.53 -6.58 22.77
C GLY A 446 7.62 -5.82 21.99
N GLY A 447 7.24 -4.98 21.02
CA GLY A 447 8.19 -4.21 20.23
C GLY A 447 7.57 -3.19 19.29
N GLY A 448 8.43 -2.34 18.72
CA GLY A 448 8.05 -1.33 17.71
C GLY A 448 7.98 -1.85 16.28
N ASP A 449 8.22 -3.14 16.06
CA ASP A 449 8.11 -3.84 14.79
C ASP A 449 7.79 -5.33 15.02
N GLU A 450 7.34 -6.06 13.99
CA GLU A 450 6.91 -7.47 14.09
C GLU A 450 8.05 -8.40 14.52
N PHE A 451 9.31 -7.99 14.28
CA PHE A 451 10.51 -8.77 14.59
C PHE A 451 11.21 -8.28 15.86
N ARG A 452 10.62 -7.31 16.58
CA ARG A 452 11.14 -6.74 17.84
C ARG A 452 12.64 -6.40 17.76
N GLN A 453 13.07 -5.77 16.68
CA GLN A 453 14.49 -5.49 16.38
C GLN A 453 14.81 -3.99 16.37
N ASN A 454 13.80 -3.12 16.41
CA ASN A 454 13.98 -1.69 16.50
C ASN A 454 14.44 -1.28 17.91
N GLN A 455 15.75 -1.34 18.14
CA GLN A 455 16.36 -1.01 19.43
C GLN A 455 16.00 0.40 19.92
N GLU A 456 15.91 1.39 19.02
CA GLU A 456 15.53 2.75 19.42
C GLU A 456 14.12 2.80 20.01
N MET A 457 13.18 2.03 19.47
CA MET A 457 11.83 1.93 20.02
C MET A 457 11.79 1.14 21.33
N LEU A 458 12.57 0.06 21.43
CA LEU A 458 12.70 -0.73 22.66
C LEU A 458 13.23 0.15 23.81
N ASP A 459 14.33 0.85 23.59
CA ASP A 459 14.94 1.75 24.58
C ASP A 459 14.01 2.92 24.95
N LYS A 460 13.21 3.40 23.99
CA LYS A 460 12.36 4.57 24.18
C LYS A 460 11.06 4.22 24.91
N TRP A 461 10.43 3.10 24.60
CA TRP A 461 9.04 2.83 25.02
C TRP A 461 8.88 1.64 25.96
N PHE A 462 9.91 0.83 26.17
CA PHE A 462 9.82 -0.38 26.99
C PHE A 462 10.70 -0.26 28.24
N LEU A 463 10.27 -0.92 29.31
CA LEU A 463 10.98 -1.07 30.56
C LEU A 463 12.00 -2.20 30.46
N ALA A 464 12.93 -2.28 31.42
CA ALA A 464 13.98 -3.31 31.43
C ALA A 464 13.43 -4.75 31.53
N ASN A 465 12.20 -4.93 32.02
CA ASN A 465 11.52 -6.22 32.07
C ASN A 465 10.81 -6.61 30.76
N GLY A 466 10.84 -5.75 29.73
CA GLY A 466 10.19 -5.98 28.44
C GLY A 466 8.76 -5.45 28.34
N ASP A 467 8.17 -4.96 29.44
CA ASP A 467 6.83 -4.35 29.39
C ASP A 467 6.89 -2.95 28.77
N VAL A 468 5.80 -2.55 28.12
CA VAL A 468 5.68 -1.17 27.65
C VAL A 468 5.55 -0.19 28.83
N ASN A 469 6.28 0.92 28.77
CA ASN A 469 6.10 2.04 29.67
C ASN A 469 4.84 2.82 29.26
N GLU A 470 3.68 2.37 29.74
CA GLU A 470 2.38 2.93 29.37
C GLU A 470 2.24 4.42 29.63
N GLU A 471 2.69 4.88 30.81
CA GLU A 471 2.60 6.29 31.19
C GLU A 471 3.38 7.17 30.21
N LYS A 472 4.58 6.74 29.83
CA LYS A 472 5.41 7.44 28.85
C LYS A 472 4.78 7.47 27.47
N VAL A 473 4.16 6.38 27.03
CA VAL A 473 3.46 6.32 25.74
C VAL A 473 2.21 7.19 25.75
N LYS A 474 1.40 7.15 26.81
CA LYS A 474 0.20 7.97 26.99
C LYS A 474 0.54 9.46 27.13
N GLY A 475 1.74 9.80 27.61
CA GLY A 475 2.20 11.17 27.82
C GLY A 475 2.74 11.90 26.58
N VAL A 476 2.79 11.26 25.40
CA VAL A 476 3.25 11.94 24.16
C VAL A 476 2.16 12.84 23.58
N ASP A 477 2.54 13.96 22.98
CA ASP A 477 1.56 14.91 22.42
C ASP A 477 0.93 14.41 21.12
N ASN A 478 1.68 13.62 20.34
CA ASN A 478 1.31 13.24 18.99
C ASN A 478 2.08 12.01 18.47
N LEU A 479 1.60 11.45 17.36
CA LEU A 479 2.20 10.30 16.71
C LEU A 479 3.61 10.57 16.19
N TYR A 480 3.95 11.81 15.85
CA TYR A 480 5.32 12.15 15.44
C TYR A 480 6.34 11.81 16.54
N GLN A 481 6.05 12.17 17.79
CA GLN A 481 6.91 11.80 18.92
C GLN A 481 6.97 10.27 19.12
N LEU A 482 5.88 9.57 18.83
CA LEU A 482 5.74 8.14 19.08
C LEU A 482 6.49 7.26 18.06
N ILE A 483 6.38 7.57 16.77
CA ILE A 483 6.83 6.68 15.69
C ILE A 483 7.86 7.28 14.70
N MET A 484 8.33 8.52 14.91
CA MET A 484 9.48 9.03 14.15
C MET A 484 10.81 8.49 14.71
N PRO A 485 11.76 8.15 13.83
CA PRO A 485 13.11 7.82 14.24
C PRO A 485 13.92 9.06 14.64
N SER A 486 15.04 8.84 15.31
CA SER A 486 16.11 9.82 15.41
C SER A 486 16.76 10.11 14.04
N LYS A 487 17.50 11.22 13.94
CA LYS A 487 18.31 11.56 12.76
C LYS A 487 19.27 10.43 12.36
N SER A 488 20.01 9.88 13.32
CA SER A 488 21.01 8.83 13.04
C SER A 488 20.35 7.57 12.48
N ARG A 489 19.23 7.14 13.08
CA ARG A 489 18.44 6.01 12.59
C ARG A 489 17.83 6.28 11.22
N ALA A 490 17.28 7.47 10.98
CA ALA A 490 16.71 7.84 9.68
C ALA A 490 17.75 7.73 8.56
N LEU A 491 18.96 8.28 8.78
CA LEU A 491 20.05 8.22 7.81
C LEU A 491 20.52 6.77 7.60
N ALA A 492 20.65 5.98 8.66
CA ALA A 492 21.02 4.57 8.56
C ALA A 492 20.00 3.76 7.74
N LEU A 493 18.70 3.95 7.98
CA LEU A 493 17.61 3.27 7.24
C LEU A 493 17.60 3.68 5.76
N ASN A 494 17.80 4.96 5.47
CA ASN A 494 17.91 5.43 4.09
C ASN A 494 19.10 4.80 3.36
N LYS A 495 20.28 4.72 4.01
CA LYS A 495 21.47 4.07 3.45
C LYS A 495 21.25 2.57 3.24
N ALA A 496 20.63 1.89 4.20
CA ALA A 496 20.30 0.46 4.09
C ALA A 496 19.35 0.20 2.93
N TYR A 497 18.31 1.02 2.77
CA TYR A 497 17.42 0.93 1.61
C TYR A 497 18.16 1.19 0.29
N LEU A 498 19.08 2.18 0.24
CA LEU A 498 19.89 2.45 -0.94
C LEU A 498 20.71 1.22 -1.38
N THR A 499 21.17 0.37 -0.46
CA THR A 499 21.85 -0.89 -0.85
C THR A 499 20.91 -1.85 -1.58
N ILE A 500 19.65 -1.97 -1.15
CA ILE A 500 18.61 -2.77 -1.84
C ILE A 500 18.36 -2.19 -3.24
N VAL A 501 18.29 -0.85 -3.36
CA VAL A 501 18.17 -0.15 -4.65
C VAL A 501 19.35 -0.49 -5.57
N LYS A 502 20.58 -0.47 -5.07
CA LYS A 502 21.78 -0.79 -5.88
C LYS A 502 21.85 -2.24 -6.31
N GLU A 503 21.37 -3.14 -5.45
CA GLU A 503 21.24 -4.58 -5.71
C GLU A 503 20.05 -4.93 -6.64
N GLN A 504 19.06 -4.03 -6.74
CA GLN A 504 17.74 -4.32 -7.33
C GLN A 504 17.09 -5.56 -6.70
N SER A 505 17.26 -5.73 -5.38
CA SER A 505 16.90 -6.95 -4.65
C SER A 505 15.47 -6.96 -4.09
N TYR A 506 14.54 -6.19 -4.65
CA TYR A 506 13.18 -6.04 -4.10
C TYR A 506 12.37 -7.34 -4.04
N ILE A 507 12.61 -8.30 -4.95
CA ILE A 507 11.99 -9.64 -4.91
C ILE A 507 12.45 -10.47 -3.71
N PHE A 508 13.54 -10.07 -3.04
CA PHE A 508 14.02 -10.65 -1.79
C PHE A 508 13.48 -9.94 -0.54
N GLY A 509 12.60 -8.96 -0.70
CA GLY A 509 12.02 -8.15 0.37
C GLY A 509 12.42 -6.68 0.24
N ARG A 510 11.57 -5.76 0.72
CA ARG A 510 11.78 -4.31 0.57
C ARG A 510 12.16 -3.62 1.88
N ASP A 511 12.09 -4.35 2.98
CA ASP A 511 12.33 -3.84 4.32
C ASP A 511 13.82 -3.49 4.51
N ALA A 512 14.07 -2.26 4.93
CA ALA A 512 15.42 -1.76 5.17
C ALA A 512 15.91 -2.20 6.55
N THR A 513 16.35 -3.45 6.65
CA THR A 513 16.98 -3.99 7.86
C THR A 513 18.40 -3.45 8.02
N LEU A 514 18.76 -2.97 9.22
CA LEU A 514 20.13 -2.51 9.51
C LEU A 514 21.05 -3.69 9.80
N SER A 515 20.57 -4.61 10.63
CA SER A 515 21.20 -5.89 10.98
C SER A 515 20.26 -7.03 10.63
N LYS A 516 20.76 -8.27 10.70
CA LYS A 516 19.92 -9.46 10.52
C LYS A 516 18.76 -9.46 11.51
N ALA A 517 17.55 -9.72 11.02
CA ALA A 517 16.38 -9.90 11.86
C ALA A 517 16.52 -11.17 12.71
N LYS A 518 16.23 -11.04 14.01
CA LYS A 518 16.40 -12.12 14.99
C LYS A 518 15.11 -12.90 15.24
N ASN A 519 14.00 -12.18 15.44
CA ASN A 519 12.69 -12.78 15.73
C ASN A 519 11.89 -13.06 14.46
N VAL A 520 12.55 -13.73 13.51
CA VAL A 520 11.96 -14.19 12.26
C VAL A 520 12.36 -15.64 12.00
N LEU A 521 11.41 -16.43 11.52
CA LEU A 521 11.56 -17.82 11.13
C LEU A 521 12.17 -17.90 9.73
N GLN A 522 13.16 -18.78 9.56
CA GLN A 522 13.65 -19.18 8.23
C GLN A 522 12.77 -20.27 7.63
N THR A 523 12.26 -21.15 8.49
CA THR A 523 11.30 -22.20 8.15
C THR A 523 10.22 -22.23 9.21
N VAL A 524 8.96 -22.32 8.76
CA VAL A 524 7.78 -22.43 9.61
C VAL A 524 7.52 -23.91 9.88
N ASN A 525 7.43 -24.29 11.14
CA ASN A 525 6.90 -25.59 11.54
C ASN A 525 5.38 -25.49 11.65
N THR A 526 4.65 -25.98 10.64
CA THR A 526 3.17 -25.90 10.59
C THR A 526 2.48 -26.75 11.65
N GLN A 527 3.20 -27.67 12.32
CA GLN A 527 2.66 -28.46 13.43
C GLN A 527 2.67 -27.72 14.76
N GLN A 528 3.39 -26.60 14.86
CA GLN A 528 3.47 -25.79 16.08
C GLN A 528 2.54 -24.59 15.95
N PRO A 529 1.57 -24.42 16.86
CA PRO A 529 0.71 -23.24 16.84
C PRO A 529 1.55 -21.97 17.10
N PRO A 530 1.36 -20.89 16.33
CA PRO A 530 2.05 -19.63 16.55
C PRO A 530 1.70 -18.98 17.89
N LEU A 531 0.43 -18.95 18.29
CA LEU A 531 -0.02 -18.20 19.47
C LEU A 531 -0.99 -19.02 20.31
N LYS A 532 -0.87 -18.90 21.63
CA LYS A 532 -1.86 -19.43 22.57
C LYS A 532 -3.19 -18.66 22.43
N PRO A 533 -4.36 -19.27 22.71
CA PRO A 533 -5.67 -18.62 22.54
C PRO A 533 -5.81 -17.25 23.23
N GLU A 534 -5.24 -17.07 24.41
CA GLU A 534 -5.24 -15.82 25.18
C GLU A 534 -4.45 -14.68 24.51
N HIS A 535 -3.58 -15.01 23.56
CA HIS A 535 -2.81 -14.06 22.77
C HIS A 535 -3.37 -13.88 21.36
N GLN A 536 -4.59 -14.35 21.08
CA GLN A 536 -5.31 -14.11 19.84
C GLN A 536 -6.34 -13.00 20.05
N TYR A 537 -6.31 -11.96 19.23
CA TYR A 537 -7.04 -10.73 19.47
C TYR A 537 -7.98 -10.35 18.33
N GLN A 538 -9.15 -9.84 18.71
CA GLN A 538 -10.03 -9.12 17.81
C GLN A 538 -9.52 -7.69 17.61
N TRP A 539 -9.70 -7.16 16.40
CA TRP A 539 -9.30 -5.82 16.03
C TRP A 539 -10.08 -5.34 14.81
N ASP A 540 -10.32 -4.04 14.72
CA ASP A 540 -10.93 -3.42 13.55
C ASP A 540 -9.98 -2.35 12.99
N ILE A 541 -9.81 -2.34 11.68
CA ILE A 541 -8.93 -1.38 11.01
C ILE A 541 -9.39 0.07 11.18
N ARG A 542 -10.68 0.28 11.48
CA ARG A 542 -11.26 1.59 11.73
C ARG A 542 -10.91 2.07 13.14
N LEU A 543 -10.67 3.37 13.22
CA LEU A 543 -10.24 4.04 14.43
C LEU A 543 -11.37 4.84 15.05
N ASP A 544 -11.42 4.85 16.37
CA ASP A 544 -12.34 5.67 17.15
C ASP A 544 -11.77 7.08 17.29
N TRP A 545 -11.80 7.81 16.19
CA TRP A 545 -11.45 9.23 16.20
C TRP A 545 -12.48 9.96 17.06
N PRO A 546 -12.04 10.79 18.04
CA PRO A 546 -12.94 11.64 18.78
C PRO A 546 -13.82 12.38 17.78
N SER A 547 -15.12 12.20 17.87
CA SER A 547 -16.03 13.03 17.10
C SER A 547 -15.64 14.46 17.41
N THR A 548 -15.46 15.32 16.41
CA THR A 548 -15.34 16.77 16.63
C THR A 548 -16.66 17.39 17.16
N LEU A 549 -17.50 16.56 17.79
CA LEU A 549 -18.76 16.83 18.47
C LEU A 549 -18.50 16.93 19.98
N SER A 550 -17.73 17.94 20.38
CA SER A 550 -17.66 18.53 21.74
C SER A 550 -16.98 19.88 21.54
N ASP A 551 -17.55 21.06 21.76
CA ASP A 551 -18.63 21.51 22.65
C ASP A 551 -19.30 22.77 22.04
N ASN A 552 -20.51 23.07 22.52
CA ASN A 552 -21.40 24.22 22.21
C ASN A 552 -22.64 23.90 21.37
N GLU A 553 -23.51 23.00 21.84
CA GLU A 553 -24.95 23.09 21.54
C GLU A 553 -25.82 22.40 22.61
N GLN A 554 -25.43 22.53 23.89
CA GLN A 554 -26.34 22.32 25.02
C GLN A 554 -26.33 23.56 25.93
N GLY A 555 -26.86 24.65 25.39
CA GLY A 555 -27.23 25.84 26.13
C GLY A 555 -28.62 26.28 25.67
N GLY A 556 -29.66 25.58 26.11
CA GLY A 556 -31.03 25.83 25.67
C GLY A 556 -32.08 25.12 26.55
N SER A 557 -32.45 25.80 27.65
CA SER A 557 -33.63 25.62 28.52
C SER A 557 -34.00 24.22 29.02
N LYS A 558 -33.90 24.02 30.34
CA LYS A 558 -35.04 24.16 31.26
C LYS A 558 -34.55 24.52 32.65
#